data_AF-A0A9W6JQJ6-F1
#
_entry.id   AF-A0A9W6JQJ6-F1
#
_cell.length_a   1.000
_cell.length_b   1.000
_cell.length_c   1.000
_cell.angle_alpha   90.00
_cell.angle_beta   90.00
_cell.angle_gamma   90.00
#
_symmetry.space_group_name_H-M   'P 1'
#
loop_
_entity.id
_entity.type
_entity.pdbx_description
1 polymer ?
#
loop_
_entity_poly.entity_id
_entity_poly.type
_entity_poly.pdbx_seq_one_letter_code
_entity_poly.pdbx_strand_id
1 'polypeptide(L)'
;MTAAPFPYATAPEGLALSPDALKAANVDPVTGLATDYLNHFNEVVMLLDMLPDMPEMREDVLAWTPASYREHFERSGFSGRAVAIAAYAAAPIPIRTAFDTTVAAIDARLVAAQEALAAADDAAVAFIAPARAAEVRPLLARADALIHGATYEAALAAGVA
;
A
#
# COMPACT_ATOMS: atom_id res chain seq x y z
N MET A 1 -8.99 6.64 -26.55
CA MET A 1 -7.93 7.62 -26.28
C MET A 1 -6.86 6.89 -25.51
N THR A 2 -5.69 6.69 -26.10
CA THR A 2 -4.58 5.95 -25.49
C THR A 2 -3.98 6.85 -24.40
N ALA A 3 -4.00 6.40 -23.14
CA ALA A 3 -3.29 7.06 -22.05
C ALA A 3 -1.85 7.37 -22.51
N ALA A 4 -1.36 8.58 -22.23
CA ALA A 4 0.02 8.94 -22.54
C ALA A 4 0.96 7.87 -21.95
N PRO A 5 1.92 7.33 -22.73
CA PRO A 5 2.79 6.28 -22.24
C PRO A 5 3.53 6.79 -21.00
N PHE A 6 3.66 5.91 -20.01
CA PHE A 6 4.54 6.08 -18.86
C PHE A 6 5.81 6.79 -19.33
N PRO A 7 6.15 7.99 -18.83
CA PRO A 7 7.37 8.63 -19.24
C PRO A 7 8.48 7.71 -18.77
N TYR A 8 9.13 7.01 -19.70
CA TYR A 8 10.29 6.19 -19.45
C TYR A 8 11.42 7.11 -18.97
N ALA A 9 11.35 7.56 -17.72
CA ALA A 9 12.50 8.02 -16.99
C ALA A 9 13.48 6.86 -17.00
N THR A 10 14.73 7.16 -17.35
CA THR A 10 15.81 6.19 -17.51
C THR A 10 15.87 5.28 -16.29
N ALA A 11 15.45 4.04 -16.47
CA ALA A 11 15.64 3.01 -15.47
C ALA A 11 17.16 2.86 -15.20
N PRO A 12 17.56 2.34 -14.02
CA PRO A 12 18.95 1.95 -13.82
C PRO A 12 19.42 1.05 -14.98
N GLU A 13 20.68 1.18 -15.41
CA GLU A 13 21.20 0.47 -16.58
C GLU A 13 20.81 -1.02 -16.57
N GLY A 14 20.11 -1.46 -17.63
CA GLY A 14 19.68 -2.85 -17.82
C GLY A 14 18.29 -3.21 -17.30
N LEU A 15 17.57 -2.32 -16.61
CA LEU A 15 16.21 -2.60 -16.12
C LEU A 15 15.14 -2.16 -17.14
N ALA A 16 14.36 -3.09 -17.66
CA ALA A 16 13.25 -2.76 -18.57
C ALA A 16 12.01 -2.33 -17.77
N LEU A 17 11.50 -1.12 -18.03
CA LEU A 17 10.20 -0.64 -17.52
C LEU A 17 9.11 -0.70 -18.61
N SER A 18 9.23 -1.65 -19.54
CA SER A 18 8.20 -1.85 -20.57
C SER A 18 6.89 -2.35 -19.94
N PRO A 19 5.72 -2.11 -20.55
CA PRO A 19 4.45 -2.62 -20.05
C PRO A 19 4.46 -4.11 -19.74
N ASP A 20 5.16 -4.92 -20.55
CA ASP A 20 5.28 -6.36 -20.34
C ASP A 20 6.16 -6.68 -19.13
N ALA A 21 7.25 -5.93 -18.91
CA ALA A 21 8.11 -6.09 -17.73
C ALA A 21 7.39 -5.66 -16.44
N LEU A 22 6.60 -4.57 -16.50
CA LEU A 22 5.77 -4.12 -15.38
C LEU A 22 4.73 -5.18 -15.01
N LYS A 23 3.97 -5.69 -15.99
CA LYS A 23 3.00 -6.77 -15.76
C LYS A 23 3.64 -8.05 -15.22
N ALA A 24 4.80 -8.44 -15.77
CA ALA A 24 5.53 -9.61 -15.28
C ALA A 24 6.02 -9.45 -13.83
N ALA A 25 6.17 -8.21 -13.36
CA ALA A 25 6.55 -7.86 -12.00
C ALA A 25 5.34 -7.45 -11.13
N ASN A 26 4.09 -7.78 -11.52
CA ASN A 26 2.86 -7.37 -10.83
C ASN A 26 2.76 -5.85 -10.54
N VAL A 27 3.34 -5.03 -11.41
CA VAL A 27 3.25 -3.57 -11.38
C VAL A 27 2.18 -3.13 -12.38
N ASP A 28 1.29 -2.24 -11.96
CA ASP A 28 0.30 -1.64 -12.86
C ASP A 28 1.02 -0.73 -13.88
N PRO A 29 0.84 -0.95 -15.19
CA PRO A 29 1.57 -0.23 -16.23
C PRO A 29 1.09 1.21 -16.46
N VAL A 30 -0.02 1.63 -15.83
CA VAL A 30 -0.57 2.98 -15.90
C VAL A 30 -0.14 3.82 -14.70
N THR A 31 -0.01 3.20 -13.52
CA THR A 31 0.34 3.90 -12.27
C THR A 31 1.77 3.69 -11.80
N GLY A 32 2.41 2.58 -12.19
CA GLY A 32 3.75 2.18 -11.74
C GLY A 32 3.79 1.65 -10.31
N LEU A 33 2.61 1.33 -9.75
CA LEU A 33 2.45 0.83 -8.39
C LEU A 33 2.18 -0.69 -8.41
N ALA A 34 2.72 -1.41 -7.45
CA ALA A 34 2.51 -2.84 -7.26
C ALA A 34 1.51 -3.10 -6.13
N THR A 35 0.56 -3.99 -6.38
CA THR A 35 -0.44 -4.44 -5.39
C THR A 35 0.21 -5.13 -4.19
N ASP A 36 1.33 -5.82 -4.41
CA ASP A 36 2.11 -6.49 -3.36
C ASP A 36 2.48 -5.57 -2.19
N TYR A 37 2.60 -4.25 -2.40
CA TYR A 37 2.88 -3.31 -1.32
C TYR A 37 1.81 -3.33 -0.22
N LEU A 38 0.53 -3.51 -0.57
CA LEU A 38 -0.56 -3.47 0.40
C LEU A 38 -0.63 -4.72 1.29
N ASN A 39 0.10 -5.79 0.94
CA ASN A 39 0.07 -7.05 1.69
C ASN A 39 0.47 -6.86 3.15
N HIS A 40 1.49 -6.05 3.43
CA HIS A 40 1.94 -5.83 4.80
C HIS A 40 0.92 -5.09 5.68
N PHE A 41 -0.02 -4.36 5.09
CA PHE A 41 -1.13 -3.76 5.81
C PHE A 41 -2.28 -4.74 5.99
N ASN A 42 -2.59 -5.50 4.94
CA ASN A 42 -3.62 -6.53 4.98
C ASN A 42 -3.32 -7.58 6.06
N GLU A 43 -2.06 -7.96 6.23
CA GLU A 43 -1.61 -8.87 7.29
C GLU A 43 -1.95 -8.32 8.69
N VAL A 44 -1.65 -7.06 8.97
CA VAL A 44 -1.97 -6.44 10.28
C VAL A 44 -3.46 -6.31 10.50
N VAL A 45 -4.21 -5.92 9.47
CA VAL A 45 -5.68 -5.83 9.55
C VAL A 45 -6.28 -7.21 9.83
N MET A 46 -5.77 -8.26 9.20
CA MET A 46 -6.16 -9.63 9.50
C MET A 46 -5.85 -10.00 10.96
N LEU A 47 -4.65 -9.67 11.46
CA LEU A 47 -4.31 -9.91 12.87
C LEU A 47 -5.26 -9.17 13.82
N LEU A 48 -5.59 -7.92 13.53
CA LEU A 48 -6.58 -7.13 14.30
C LEU A 48 -7.96 -7.82 14.36
N ASP A 49 -8.42 -8.41 13.26
CA ASP A 49 -9.70 -9.14 13.23
C ASP A 49 -9.65 -10.43 14.06
N MET A 50 -8.47 -11.04 14.17
CA MET A 50 -8.28 -12.31 14.88
C MET A 50 -8.12 -12.14 16.39
N LEU A 51 -7.72 -10.96 16.89
CA LEU A 51 -7.49 -10.70 18.31
C LEU A 51 -8.64 -11.07 19.27
N PRO A 52 -9.94 -10.97 18.91
CA PRO A 52 -11.02 -11.43 19.80
C PRO A 52 -10.94 -12.92 20.12
N ASP A 53 -10.51 -13.74 19.15
CA ASP A 53 -10.41 -15.20 19.28
C ASP A 53 -8.97 -15.65 19.63
N MET A 54 -7.96 -14.86 19.25
CA MET A 54 -6.53 -15.14 19.37
C MET A 54 -5.77 -13.96 20.00
N PRO A 55 -5.99 -13.64 21.29
CA PRO A 55 -5.40 -12.47 21.94
C PRO A 55 -3.86 -12.53 22.02
N GLU A 56 -3.25 -13.71 21.93
CA GLU A 56 -1.80 -13.89 21.89
C GLU A 56 -1.13 -13.22 20.69
N MET A 57 -1.86 -13.03 19.58
CA MET A 57 -1.37 -12.32 18.39
C MET A 57 -1.24 -10.80 18.59
N ARG A 58 -1.63 -10.29 19.76
CA ARG A 58 -1.50 -8.86 20.10
C ARG A 58 -0.06 -8.39 20.00
N GLU A 59 0.90 -9.23 20.39
CA GLU A 59 2.32 -8.88 20.30
C GLU A 59 2.77 -8.67 18.85
N ASP A 60 2.27 -9.47 17.90
CA ASP A 60 2.58 -9.33 16.47
C ASP A 60 2.01 -8.03 15.90
N VAL A 61 0.79 -7.66 16.30
CA VAL A 61 0.19 -6.36 15.94
C VAL A 61 1.03 -5.20 16.50
N LEU A 62 1.51 -5.30 17.74
CA LEU A 62 2.32 -4.26 18.38
C LEU A 62 3.76 -4.20 17.83
N ALA A 63 4.28 -5.30 17.31
CA ALA A 63 5.60 -5.39 16.70
C ALA A 63 5.63 -4.86 15.26
N TRP A 64 4.48 -4.76 14.59
CA TRP A 64 4.41 -4.20 13.26
C TRP A 64 4.92 -2.75 13.21
N THR A 65 5.62 -2.41 12.14
CA THR A 65 6.11 -1.05 11.91
C THR A 65 5.80 -0.58 10.49
N PRO A 66 5.44 0.70 10.28
CA PRO A 66 5.34 1.28 8.95
C PRO A 66 6.60 1.05 8.12
N ALA A 67 6.39 0.82 6.82
CA ALA A 67 7.47 0.71 5.85
C ALA A 67 7.16 1.57 4.63
N SER A 68 8.13 2.38 4.19
CA SER A 68 7.97 3.09 2.92
C SER A 68 7.85 2.11 1.75
N TYR A 69 7.28 2.55 0.62
CA TYR A 69 7.16 1.71 -0.59
C TYR A 69 8.49 1.04 -0.97
N ARG A 70 9.57 1.83 -1.00
CA ARG A 70 10.92 1.32 -1.30
C ARG A 70 11.39 0.32 -0.25
N GLU A 71 11.28 0.66 1.03
CA GLU A 71 11.74 -0.18 2.14
C GLU A 71 11.03 -1.53 2.19
N HIS A 72 9.71 -1.55 1.94
CA HIS A 72 8.94 -2.78 1.85
C HIS A 72 9.53 -3.73 0.79
N PHE A 73 9.76 -3.24 -0.43
CA PHE A 73 10.31 -4.06 -1.52
C PHE A 73 11.80 -4.40 -1.35
N GLU A 74 12.58 -3.55 -0.70
CA GLU A 74 13.98 -3.85 -0.37
C GLU A 74 14.09 -5.02 0.63
N ARG A 75 13.14 -5.10 1.57
CA ARG A 75 13.09 -6.14 2.61
C ARG A 75 12.33 -7.40 2.19
N SER A 76 11.43 -7.31 1.20
CA SER A 76 10.60 -8.45 0.80
C SER A 76 11.34 -9.44 -0.11
N GLY A 77 10.83 -10.67 -0.15
CA GLY A 77 11.24 -11.71 -1.10
C GLY A 77 10.65 -11.54 -2.51
N PHE A 78 10.06 -10.38 -2.80
CA PHE A 78 9.35 -10.12 -4.04
C PHE A 78 10.30 -10.13 -5.24
N SER A 79 10.08 -11.04 -6.20
CA SER A 79 10.94 -11.22 -7.38
C SER A 79 11.00 -9.97 -8.26
N GLY A 80 9.90 -9.22 -8.32
CA GLY A 80 9.76 -7.97 -9.08
C GLY A 80 10.30 -6.71 -8.39
N ARG A 81 10.96 -6.81 -7.22
CA ARG A 81 11.29 -5.65 -6.36
C ARG A 81 12.04 -4.52 -7.07
N ALA A 82 13.02 -4.85 -7.92
CA ALA A 82 13.81 -3.84 -8.62
C ALA A 82 12.95 -3.05 -9.63
N VAL A 83 12.05 -3.75 -10.31
CA VAL A 83 11.07 -3.17 -11.24
C VAL A 83 10.05 -2.32 -10.48
N ALA A 84 9.49 -2.83 -9.38
CA ALA A 84 8.53 -2.10 -8.56
C ALA A 84 9.10 -0.79 -8.00
N ILE A 85 10.33 -0.81 -7.45
CA ILE A 85 10.99 0.38 -6.90
C ILE A 85 11.27 1.40 -8.01
N ALA A 86 11.79 0.96 -9.15
CA ALA A 86 12.10 1.85 -10.27
C ALA A 86 10.82 2.44 -10.91
N ALA A 87 9.77 1.63 -11.07
CA ALA A 87 8.49 2.08 -11.59
C ALA A 87 7.84 3.12 -10.68
N TYR A 88 7.86 2.90 -9.35
CA TYR A 88 7.37 3.88 -8.38
C TYR A 88 8.18 5.19 -8.39
N ALA A 89 9.51 5.11 -8.56
CA ALA A 89 10.36 6.29 -8.70
C ALA A 89 10.04 7.09 -9.98
N ALA A 90 9.65 6.40 -11.06
CA ALA A 90 9.24 6.99 -12.33
C ALA A 90 7.74 7.37 -12.41
N ALA A 91 6.92 6.95 -11.43
CA ALA A 91 5.48 7.16 -11.44
C ALA A 91 5.11 8.65 -11.52
N PRO A 92 3.99 9.00 -12.19
CA PRO A 92 3.52 10.38 -12.25
C PRO A 92 3.36 11.00 -10.86
N ILE A 93 3.90 12.20 -10.67
CA ILE A 93 3.90 12.90 -9.36
C ILE A 93 2.50 12.97 -8.73
N PRO A 94 1.41 13.29 -9.45
CA PRO A 94 0.07 13.32 -8.85
C PRO A 94 -0.39 11.96 -8.32
N ILE A 95 -0.08 10.88 -9.03
CA ILE A 95 -0.42 9.50 -8.62
C ILE A 95 0.38 9.15 -7.36
N ARG A 96 1.71 9.34 -7.39
CA ARG A 96 2.57 9.05 -6.24
C ARG A 96 2.17 9.86 -5.02
N THR A 97 1.89 11.16 -5.18
CA THR A 97 1.46 12.04 -4.07
C THR A 97 0.14 11.56 -3.47
N ALA A 98 -0.85 11.22 -4.29
CA ALA A 98 -2.14 10.73 -3.81
C ALA A 98 -2.01 9.38 -3.08
N PHE A 99 -1.15 8.51 -3.58
CA PHE A 99 -0.83 7.23 -2.98
C PHE A 99 -0.11 7.40 -1.63
N ASP A 100 1.00 8.13 -1.60
CA ASP A 100 1.80 8.38 -0.39
C ASP A 100 0.97 9.06 0.71
N THR A 101 0.08 9.98 0.34
CA THR A 101 -0.86 10.61 1.29
C THR A 101 -1.83 9.59 1.89
N THR A 102 -2.31 8.65 1.08
CA THR A 102 -3.21 7.58 1.53
C THR A 102 -2.48 6.59 2.43
N VAL A 103 -1.25 6.22 2.08
CA VAL A 103 -0.37 5.36 2.88
C VAL A 103 -0.08 5.98 4.25
N ALA A 104 0.31 7.25 4.28
CA ALA A 104 0.57 7.96 5.55
C ALA A 104 -0.68 7.99 6.45
N ALA A 105 -1.89 8.04 5.87
CA ALA A 105 -3.13 7.95 6.63
C ALA A 105 -3.36 6.53 7.19
N ILE A 106 -3.04 5.47 6.43
CA ILE A 106 -3.10 4.08 6.89
C ILE A 106 -2.13 3.89 8.05
N ASP A 107 -0.87 4.29 7.88
CA ASP A 107 0.17 4.21 8.91
C ASP A 107 -0.29 4.87 10.21
N ALA A 108 -0.80 6.10 10.13
CA ALA A 108 -1.28 6.83 11.30
C ALA A 108 -2.44 6.11 12.01
N ARG A 109 -3.32 5.41 11.28
CA ARG A 109 -4.44 4.66 11.88
C ARG A 109 -3.98 3.36 12.53
N LEU A 110 -3.02 2.66 11.93
CA LEU A 110 -2.45 1.46 12.53
C LEU A 110 -1.62 1.79 13.76
N VAL A 111 -0.82 2.87 13.75
CA VAL A 111 -0.11 3.35 14.94
C VAL A 111 -1.09 3.73 16.06
N ALA A 112 -2.15 4.48 15.75
CA ALA A 112 -3.18 4.80 16.74
C ALA A 112 -3.92 3.54 17.27
N ALA A 113 -4.09 2.52 16.43
CA ALA A 113 -4.61 1.23 16.85
C ALA A 113 -3.65 0.53 17.82
N GLN A 114 -2.35 0.50 17.53
CA GLN A 114 -1.32 -0.06 18.41
C GLN A 114 -1.30 0.65 19.77
N GLU A 115 -1.38 1.98 19.80
CA GLU A 115 -1.45 2.75 21.05
C GLU A 115 -2.68 2.38 21.88
N ALA A 116 -3.86 2.30 21.24
CA ALA A 116 -5.10 1.90 21.91
C ALA A 116 -5.04 0.47 22.42
N LEU A 117 -4.46 -0.45 21.63
CA LEU A 117 -4.27 -1.84 22.05
C LEU A 117 -3.28 -1.93 23.20
N ALA A 118 -2.14 -1.24 23.16
CA ALA A 118 -1.14 -1.28 24.23
C ALA A 118 -1.70 -0.82 25.59
N ALA A 119 -2.63 0.14 25.60
CA ALA A 119 -3.27 0.65 26.81
C ALA A 119 -4.46 -0.21 27.31
N ALA A 120 -4.97 -1.12 26.49
CA ALA A 120 -6.17 -1.90 26.78
C ALA A 120 -5.89 -3.18 27.58
N ASP A 121 -6.86 -3.61 28.37
CA ASP A 121 -6.92 -4.97 28.89
C ASP A 121 -7.48 -5.94 27.83
N ASP A 122 -7.35 -7.24 28.07
CA ASP A 122 -7.72 -8.26 27.08
C ASP A 122 -9.22 -8.23 26.74
N ALA A 123 -10.07 -7.86 27.70
CA ALA A 123 -11.50 -7.72 27.47
C ALA A 123 -11.81 -6.57 26.50
N ALA A 124 -11.13 -5.43 26.64
CA ALA A 124 -11.28 -4.29 25.75
C ALA A 124 -10.66 -4.52 24.36
N VAL A 125 -9.53 -5.26 24.27
CA VAL A 125 -8.88 -5.60 23.00
C VAL A 125 -9.84 -6.29 22.03
N ALA A 126 -10.66 -7.23 22.51
CA ALA A 126 -11.63 -7.96 21.70
C ALA A 126 -12.67 -7.06 20.99
N PHE A 127 -12.90 -5.84 21.51
CA PHE A 127 -13.81 -4.87 20.88
C PHE A 127 -13.06 -3.79 20.10
N ILE A 128 -11.91 -3.34 20.60
CA ILE A 128 -11.12 -2.28 19.98
C ILE A 128 -10.53 -2.77 18.65
N ALA A 129 -9.98 -3.98 18.61
CA ALA A 129 -9.23 -4.44 17.45
C ALA A 129 -10.08 -4.53 16.15
N PRO A 130 -11.28 -5.17 16.15
CA PRO A 130 -12.12 -5.20 14.95
C PRO A 130 -12.62 -3.81 14.52
N ALA A 131 -12.88 -2.93 15.48
CA ALA A 131 -13.28 -1.55 15.19
C ALA A 131 -12.14 -0.78 14.49
N ARG A 132 -10.90 -0.94 14.94
CA ARG A 132 -9.72 -0.34 14.29
C ARG A 132 -9.46 -0.93 12.90
N ALA A 133 -9.61 -2.25 12.75
CA ALA A 133 -9.55 -2.89 11.43
C ALA A 133 -10.56 -2.27 10.46
N ALA A 134 -11.81 -2.11 10.89
CA ALA A 134 -12.87 -1.50 10.08
C ALA A 134 -12.58 -0.04 9.67
N GLU A 135 -11.90 0.75 10.52
CA GLU A 135 -11.48 2.12 10.19
C GLU A 135 -10.38 2.19 9.12
N VAL A 136 -9.52 1.16 9.04
CA VAL A 136 -8.39 1.11 8.10
C VAL A 136 -8.83 0.64 6.71
N ARG A 137 -9.81 -0.29 6.62
CA ARG A 137 -10.26 -0.88 5.35
C ARG A 137 -10.63 0.12 4.24
N PRO A 138 -11.34 1.23 4.50
CA PRO A 138 -11.64 2.21 3.44
C PRO A 138 -10.39 2.89 2.88
N LEU A 139 -9.36 3.07 3.70
CA LEU A 139 -8.08 3.64 3.26
C LEU A 139 -7.31 2.63 2.41
N LEU A 140 -7.32 1.34 2.78
CA LEU A 140 -6.74 0.27 1.97
C LEU A 140 -7.45 0.12 0.62
N ALA A 141 -8.78 0.16 0.61
CA ALA A 141 -9.56 0.13 -0.62
C ALA A 141 -9.25 1.34 -1.52
N ARG A 142 -9.01 2.52 -0.93
CA ARG A 142 -8.56 3.71 -1.66
C ARG A 142 -7.14 3.53 -2.22
N ALA A 143 -6.22 2.98 -1.45
CA ALA A 143 -4.85 2.72 -1.91
C ALA A 143 -4.84 1.71 -3.08
N ASP A 144 -5.63 0.64 -2.98
CA ASP A 144 -5.83 -0.35 -4.04
C ASP A 144 -6.41 0.28 -5.32
N ALA A 145 -7.45 1.12 -5.17
CA ALA A 145 -8.01 1.87 -6.29
C ALA A 145 -6.98 2.83 -6.95
N LEU A 146 -6.08 3.42 -6.16
CA LEU A 146 -4.99 4.27 -6.67
C LEU A 146 -3.94 3.46 -7.44
N ILE A 147 -3.64 2.23 -7.00
CA ILE A 147 -2.77 1.29 -7.73
C ILE A 147 -3.34 0.97 -9.10
N HIS A 148 -4.67 0.84 -9.19
CA HIS A 148 -5.38 0.55 -10.44
C HIS A 148 -5.85 1.80 -11.22
N GLY A 149 -5.39 3.00 -10.84
CA GLY A 149 -5.55 4.21 -11.66
C GLY A 149 -6.86 4.98 -11.48
N ALA A 150 -7.62 4.77 -10.40
CA ALA A 150 -8.90 5.45 -10.17
C ALA A 150 -8.84 6.99 -10.19
N THR A 151 -7.70 7.60 -9.81
CA THR A 151 -7.51 9.06 -9.92
C THR A 151 -7.15 9.54 -11.32
N TYR A 152 -6.55 8.69 -12.14
CA TYR A 152 -6.17 9.03 -13.51
C TYR A 152 -7.40 9.06 -14.43
N GLU A 153 -8.30 8.09 -14.28
CA GLU A 153 -9.62 8.06 -14.94
C GLU A 153 -10.46 9.29 -14.58
N ALA A 154 -10.49 9.67 -13.30
CA ALA A 154 -11.22 10.85 -12.84
C ALA A 154 -10.63 12.18 -13.36
N ALA A 155 -9.29 12.29 -13.41
CA ALA A 155 -8.60 13.48 -13.93
C ALA A 155 -8.72 13.63 -15.45
N LEU A 156 -8.66 12.51 -16.19
CA LEU A 156 -8.93 12.47 -17.63
C LEU A 156 -10.39 12.84 -17.94
N ALA A 157 -11.34 12.28 -17.18
CA ALA A 157 -12.76 12.62 -17.32
C ALA A 157 -13.06 14.10 -17.01
N ALA A 158 -12.28 14.71 -16.12
CA ALA A 158 -12.39 16.12 -15.76
C ALA A 158 -11.60 17.08 -16.70
N GLY A 159 -10.84 16.56 -17.67
CA GLY A 159 -10.08 17.37 -18.63
C GLY A 159 -8.91 18.14 -18.03
N VAL A 160 -8.34 17.66 -16.92
CA VAL A 160 -7.27 18.34 -16.16
C VAL A 160 -5.89 17.66 -16.32
N ALA A 161 -5.80 16.71 -17.26
CA ALA A 161 -4.60 15.93 -17.56
C ALA A 161 -3.85 16.47 -18.78
#